data_AF-A0A0D0AFR9-F1
#
_entry.id   AF-A0A0D0AFR9-F1
#
_cell.length_a   1.000
_cell.length_b   1.000
_cell.length_c   1.000
_cell.angle_alpha   90.00
_cell.angle_beta   90.00
_cell.angle_gamma   90.00
#
_symmetry.space_group_name_H-M   'P 1'
#
loop_
_entity.id
_entity.type
_entity.pdbx_description
1 polymer ?
#
loop_
_entity_poly.entity_id
_entity_poly.type
_entity_poly.pdbx_seq_one_letter_code
_entity_poly.pdbx_strand_id
1 'polypeptide(L)'
;NNEISHLDDDPGAYPFPVGEFAGKRLDTVPSNLRWWATRAHLARNSWYPAYVKANNRYEELLLQTPEAYPFPFGEHEGKRLDEVPENLIWWGIHPLRSGTAWYPAYIKANQRYEELLLQTPEAYPFPFGEHED
;
A
#
# COMPACT_ATOMS: atom_id res chain seq x y z
N ASN A 1 18.59 -19.04 -12.46
CA ASN A 1 19.09 -18.43 -11.19
C ASN A 1 19.38 -16.93 -11.25
N ASN A 2 19.42 -16.27 -12.42
CA ASN A 2 19.61 -14.81 -12.51
C ASN A 2 18.32 -13.96 -12.48
N GLU A 3 17.13 -14.55 -12.55
CA GLU A 3 15.87 -13.78 -12.53
C GLU A 3 15.41 -13.39 -11.13
N ILE A 4 15.92 -14.06 -10.08
CA ILE A 4 15.47 -13.80 -8.70
C ILE A 4 16.19 -12.57 -8.10
N SER A 5 17.42 -12.24 -8.53
CA SER A 5 18.19 -11.12 -7.98
C SER A 5 17.65 -9.74 -8.40
N HIS A 6 17.07 -9.62 -9.59
CA HIS A 6 16.47 -8.33 -10.03
C HIS A 6 15.19 -7.95 -9.25
N LEU A 7 14.52 -8.92 -8.63
CA LEU A 7 13.34 -8.69 -7.78
C LEU A 7 13.69 -8.25 -6.35
N ASP A 8 14.98 -8.33 -5.96
CA ASP A 8 15.46 -7.74 -4.70
C ASP A 8 15.61 -6.21 -4.84
N ASP A 9 16.08 -5.73 -5.99
CA ASP A 9 16.35 -4.31 -6.24
C ASP A 9 15.12 -3.51 -6.71
N ASP A 10 14.22 -4.15 -7.48
CA ASP A 10 12.97 -3.54 -7.97
C ASP A 10 11.78 -4.51 -7.80
N PRO A 11 11.20 -4.61 -6.60
CA PRO A 11 10.03 -5.46 -6.36
C PRO A 11 8.79 -5.01 -7.15
N GLY A 12 8.75 -3.75 -7.59
CA GLY A 12 7.71 -3.20 -8.47
C GLY A 12 7.74 -3.79 -9.88
N ALA A 13 8.89 -4.31 -10.33
CA ALA A 13 9.04 -4.95 -11.64
C ALA A 13 8.37 -6.32 -11.76
N TYR A 14 7.96 -6.94 -10.65
CA TYR A 14 7.40 -8.29 -10.67
C TYR A 14 6.21 -8.38 -11.65
N PRO A 15 6.20 -9.34 -12.60
CA PRO A 15 5.11 -9.46 -13.55
C PRO A 15 3.85 -9.98 -12.87
N PHE A 16 2.76 -9.22 -12.94
CA PHE A 16 1.50 -9.58 -12.32
C PHE A 16 0.93 -10.86 -12.95
N PRO A 17 0.41 -11.81 -12.16
CA PRO A 17 0.25 -13.17 -12.63
C PRO A 17 -1.06 -13.46 -13.37
N VAL A 18 -2.06 -12.57 -13.31
CA VAL A 18 -3.44 -12.91 -13.70
C VAL A 18 -4.24 -11.74 -14.29
N GLY A 19 -5.27 -12.09 -15.08
CA GLY A 19 -6.28 -11.16 -15.58
C GLY A 19 -5.76 -10.22 -16.67
N GLU A 20 -6.44 -9.08 -16.84
CA GLU A 20 -6.08 -8.04 -17.81
C GLU A 20 -4.68 -7.45 -17.57
N PHE A 21 -4.21 -7.50 -16.31
CA PHE A 21 -2.90 -7.01 -15.91
C PHE A 21 -1.80 -8.08 -16.00
N ALA A 22 -2.09 -9.27 -16.53
CA ALA A 22 -1.09 -10.33 -16.63
C ALA A 22 0.16 -9.86 -17.40
N GLY A 23 1.34 -10.05 -16.81
CA GLY A 23 2.63 -9.61 -17.37
C GLY A 23 2.94 -8.12 -17.22
N LYS A 24 2.01 -7.31 -16.69
CA LYS A 24 2.28 -5.91 -16.32
C LYS A 24 3.13 -5.86 -15.05
N ARG A 25 3.90 -4.78 -14.90
CA ARG A 25 4.69 -4.55 -13.68
C ARG A 25 3.78 -4.35 -12.49
N LEU A 26 4.15 -4.90 -11.34
CA LEU A 26 3.39 -4.80 -10.09
C LEU A 26 3.13 -3.34 -9.70
N ASP A 27 4.06 -2.41 -9.91
CA ASP A 27 3.88 -0.98 -9.66
C ASP A 27 2.85 -0.28 -10.57
N THR A 28 2.46 -0.91 -11.69
CA THR A 28 1.39 -0.44 -12.58
C THR A 28 0.02 -1.05 -12.29
N VAL A 29 -0.06 -1.99 -11.34
CA VAL A 29 -1.30 -2.69 -11.01
C VAL A 29 -2.07 -1.94 -9.92
N PRO A 30 -3.39 -1.73 -10.10
CA PRO A 30 -4.25 -1.15 -9.06
C PRO A 30 -4.09 -1.86 -7.71
N SER A 31 -4.00 -1.08 -6.64
CA SER A 31 -3.73 -1.61 -5.31
C SER A 31 -4.80 -2.61 -4.84
N ASN A 32 -6.09 -2.36 -5.16
CA ASN A 32 -7.17 -3.31 -4.86
C ASN A 32 -6.92 -4.72 -5.46
N LEU A 33 -6.39 -4.78 -6.67
CA LEU A 33 -6.12 -6.00 -7.40
C LEU A 33 -4.85 -6.66 -6.85
N ARG A 34 -3.85 -5.85 -6.44
CA ARG A 34 -2.68 -6.35 -5.74
C ARG A 34 -3.05 -7.04 -4.42
N TRP A 35 -3.86 -6.39 -3.59
CA TRP A 35 -4.31 -7.00 -2.32
C TRP A 35 -5.30 -8.14 -2.50
N TRP A 36 -6.11 -8.14 -3.56
CA TRP A 36 -6.92 -9.31 -3.89
C TRP A 36 -6.02 -10.53 -4.16
N ALA A 37 -4.92 -10.34 -4.90
CA ALA A 37 -4.00 -11.41 -5.26
C ALA A 37 -3.18 -11.96 -4.07
N THR A 38 -3.20 -11.31 -2.89
CA THR A 38 -2.58 -11.82 -1.66
C THR A 38 -3.55 -12.64 -0.78
N ARG A 39 -4.81 -12.84 -1.20
CA ARG A 39 -5.80 -13.55 -0.38
C ARG A 39 -5.50 -15.06 -0.28
N ALA A 40 -5.61 -15.61 0.92
CA ALA A 40 -5.25 -17.00 1.23
C ALA A 40 -5.94 -18.07 0.34
N HIS A 41 -7.18 -17.84 -0.12
CA HIS A 41 -7.86 -18.79 -1.01
C HIS A 41 -7.20 -18.93 -2.40
N LEU A 42 -6.31 -17.99 -2.77
CA LEU A 42 -5.51 -18.04 -3.99
C LEU A 42 -4.21 -18.83 -3.79
N ALA A 43 -3.90 -19.32 -2.58
CA ALA A 43 -2.67 -20.06 -2.28
C ALA A 43 -2.50 -21.36 -3.08
N ARG A 44 -3.58 -21.89 -3.67
CA ARG A 44 -3.53 -23.05 -4.58
C ARG A 44 -2.88 -22.75 -5.93
N ASN A 45 -2.69 -21.47 -6.28
CA ASN A 45 -2.08 -21.10 -7.56
C ASN A 45 -0.55 -21.18 -7.46
N SER A 46 0.11 -21.73 -8.49
CA SER A 46 1.57 -21.89 -8.52
C SER A 46 2.35 -20.57 -8.41
N TRP A 47 1.76 -19.46 -8.86
CA TRP A 47 2.36 -18.12 -8.80
C TRP A 47 2.27 -17.46 -7.40
N TYR A 48 1.41 -17.96 -6.51
CA TYR A 48 1.03 -17.26 -5.27
C TYR A 48 2.21 -16.96 -4.33
N PRO A 49 3.11 -17.91 -4.01
CA PRO A 49 4.20 -17.65 -3.06
C PRO A 49 5.17 -16.57 -3.56
N ALA A 50 5.50 -16.60 -4.86
CA ALA A 50 6.39 -15.63 -5.48
C ALA A 50 5.75 -14.24 -5.52
N TYR A 51 4.47 -14.17 -5.88
CA TYR A 51 3.70 -12.94 -5.90
C TYR A 51 3.60 -12.29 -4.51
N VAL A 52 3.21 -13.04 -3.47
CA VAL A 52 3.08 -12.49 -2.11
C VAL A 52 4.43 -11.95 -1.61
N LYS A 53 5.53 -12.67 -1.88
CA LYS A 53 6.87 -12.20 -1.54
C LYS A 53 7.22 -10.88 -2.25
N ALA A 54 6.94 -10.77 -3.54
CA ALA A 54 7.19 -9.55 -4.31
C ALA A 54 6.32 -8.38 -3.85
N ASN A 55 5.01 -8.61 -3.67
CA ASN A 55 4.09 -7.58 -3.19
C ASN A 55 4.50 -7.08 -1.81
N ASN A 56 4.86 -7.95 -0.86
CA ASN A 56 5.27 -7.52 0.48
C ASN A 56 6.52 -6.62 0.44
N ARG A 57 7.50 -6.93 -0.41
CA ARG A 57 8.68 -6.07 -0.59
C ARG A 57 8.33 -4.74 -1.25
N TYR A 58 7.42 -4.75 -2.21
CA TYR A 58 6.94 -3.53 -2.82
C TYR A 58 6.20 -2.65 -1.81
N GLU A 59 5.35 -3.23 -0.96
CA GLU A 59 4.71 -2.52 0.16
C GLU A 59 5.77 -1.93 1.12
N GLU A 60 6.82 -2.68 1.46
CA GLU A 60 7.95 -2.16 2.27
C GLU A 60 8.69 -1.01 1.60
N LEU A 61 8.86 -1.04 0.28
CA LEU A 61 9.43 0.06 -0.50
C LEU A 61 8.54 1.30 -0.46
N LEU A 62 7.22 1.15 -0.66
CA LEU A 62 6.27 2.26 -0.57
C LEU A 62 6.29 2.94 0.81
N LEU A 63 6.53 2.18 1.88
CA LEU A 63 6.66 2.72 3.23
C LEU A 63 7.92 3.56 3.45
N GLN A 64 8.90 3.57 2.53
CA GLN A 64 10.05 4.47 2.59
C GLN A 64 9.70 5.90 2.15
N THR A 65 8.59 6.06 1.43
CA THR A 65 8.06 7.34 0.95
C THR A 65 6.56 7.39 1.29
N PRO A 66 6.22 7.46 2.59
CA PRO A 66 4.86 7.22 3.07
C PRO A 66 3.83 8.19 2.48
N GLU A 67 4.21 9.43 2.17
CA GLU A 67 3.37 10.41 1.48
C GLU A 67 2.92 9.94 0.09
N ALA A 68 3.74 9.13 -0.61
CA ALA A 68 3.42 8.57 -1.92
C ALA A 68 2.66 7.24 -1.85
N TYR A 69 2.35 6.75 -0.64
CA TYR A 69 1.63 5.51 -0.47
C TYR A 69 0.22 5.62 -1.08
N PRO A 70 -0.23 4.65 -1.90
CA PRO A 70 -1.48 4.75 -2.62
C PRO A 70 -2.69 4.54 -1.71
N PHE A 71 -3.68 5.43 -1.80
CA PHE A 71 -4.93 5.32 -1.07
C PHE A 71 -5.73 4.08 -1.52
N PRO A 72 -6.32 3.31 -0.58
CA PRO A 72 -6.70 1.93 -0.86
C PRO A 72 -8.05 1.69 -1.54
N PHE A 73 -8.93 2.69 -1.64
CA PHE A 73 -10.30 2.47 -2.14
C PHE A 73 -11.02 3.74 -2.60
N GLY A 74 -12.17 3.54 -3.25
CA GLY A 74 -13.12 4.60 -3.56
C GLY A 74 -12.63 5.54 -4.66
N GLU A 75 -13.16 6.76 -4.70
CA GLU A 75 -12.83 7.78 -5.71
C GLU A 75 -11.35 8.22 -5.66
N HIS A 76 -10.70 8.05 -4.51
CA HIS A 76 -9.30 8.39 -4.32
C HIS A 76 -8.36 7.19 -4.49
N GLU A 77 -8.86 6.03 -4.90
CA GLU A 77 -8.01 4.84 -5.07
C GLU A 77 -6.80 5.14 -5.97
N GLY A 78 -5.60 4.79 -5.47
CA GLY A 78 -4.34 4.98 -6.19
C GLY A 78 -3.76 6.39 -6.12
N LYS A 79 -4.48 7.39 -5.60
CA LYS A 79 -3.90 8.71 -5.28
C LYS A 79 -2.95 8.60 -4.10
N ARG A 80 -1.97 9.49 -4.03
CA ARG A 80 -1.00 9.54 -2.92
C ARG A 80 -1.67 10.02 -1.64
N LEU A 81 -1.13 9.66 -0.47
CA LEU A 81 -1.69 10.13 0.81
C LEU A 81 -1.72 11.65 0.92
N ASP A 82 -0.72 12.36 0.41
CA ASP A 82 -0.68 13.83 0.40
C ASP A 82 -1.67 14.48 -0.59
N GLU A 83 -2.33 13.69 -1.43
CA GLU A 83 -3.37 14.14 -2.38
C GLU A 83 -4.80 13.81 -1.90
N VAL A 84 -4.94 13.19 -0.73
CA VAL A 84 -6.21 12.74 -0.18
C VAL A 84 -6.64 13.63 0.99
N PRO A 85 -7.92 14.05 1.04
CA PRO A 85 -8.47 14.75 2.19
C PRO A 85 -8.22 13.99 3.51
N GLU A 86 -7.74 14.70 4.53
CA GLU A 86 -7.34 14.13 5.81
C GLU A 86 -8.47 13.32 6.48
N ASN A 87 -9.72 13.81 6.42
CA ASN A 87 -10.89 13.11 6.94
C ASN A 87 -11.11 11.72 6.30
N LEU A 88 -10.74 11.54 5.03
CA LEU A 88 -10.78 10.24 4.36
C LEU A 88 -9.63 9.34 4.81
N ILE A 89 -8.46 9.92 5.10
CA ILE A 89 -7.32 9.19 5.64
C ILE A 89 -7.69 8.60 7.01
N TRP A 90 -8.26 9.42 7.89
CA TRP A 90 -8.80 9.03 9.19
C TRP A 90 -9.87 7.96 9.11
N TRP A 91 -10.83 8.12 8.19
CA TRP A 91 -11.85 7.12 7.97
C TRP A 91 -11.26 5.77 7.55
N GLY A 92 -10.18 5.79 6.77
CA GLY A 92 -9.47 4.61 6.30
C GLY A 92 -8.79 3.80 7.41
N ILE A 93 -8.28 4.47 8.45
CA ILE A 93 -7.62 3.80 9.60
C ILE A 93 -8.58 3.37 10.71
N HIS A 94 -9.88 3.60 10.56
CA HIS A 94 -10.86 3.26 11.60
C HIS A 94 -10.96 1.72 11.84
N PRO A 95 -10.98 1.22 13.10
CA PRO A 95 -10.95 -0.21 13.43
C PRO A 95 -12.02 -1.09 12.78
N LEU A 96 -13.18 -0.50 12.44
CA LEU A 96 -14.24 -1.19 11.67
C LEU A 96 -13.79 -1.65 10.27
N ARG A 97 -12.63 -1.18 9.79
CA ARG A 97 -12.03 -1.56 8.51
C ARG A 97 -10.97 -2.67 8.63
N SER A 98 -10.69 -3.14 9.84
CA SER A 98 -9.66 -4.16 10.13
C SER A 98 -9.83 -5.49 9.39
N GLY A 99 -11.04 -5.82 8.94
CA GLY A 99 -11.31 -7.00 8.12
C GLY A 99 -10.90 -6.88 6.64
N THR A 100 -10.46 -5.71 6.18
CA THR A 100 -10.06 -5.50 4.79
C THR A 100 -8.59 -5.88 4.58
N ALA A 101 -8.27 -6.42 3.40
CA ALA A 101 -6.92 -6.92 3.10
C ALA A 101 -5.85 -5.80 3.07
N TRP A 102 -6.26 -4.56 2.82
CA TRP A 102 -5.39 -3.40 2.73
C TRP A 102 -5.09 -2.75 4.09
N TYR A 103 -5.92 -3.01 5.11
CA TYR A 103 -5.88 -2.29 6.39
C TYR A 103 -4.53 -2.32 7.11
N PRO A 104 -3.85 -3.48 7.27
CA PRO A 104 -2.60 -3.53 8.02
C PRO A 104 -1.49 -2.67 7.40
N ALA A 105 -1.37 -2.71 6.06
CA ALA A 105 -0.36 -1.94 5.35
C ALA A 105 -0.69 -0.45 5.36
N TYR A 106 -1.97 -0.10 5.20
CA TYR A 106 -2.45 1.28 5.24
C TYR A 106 -2.23 1.96 6.60
N ILE A 107 -2.49 1.27 7.72
CA ILE A 107 -2.18 1.82 9.06
C ILE A 107 -0.69 2.13 9.20
N LYS A 108 0.17 1.21 8.75
CA LYS A 108 1.62 1.39 8.84
C LYS A 108 2.10 2.57 7.97
N ALA A 109 1.49 2.76 6.80
CA ALA A 109 1.76 3.90 5.94
C ALA A 109 1.35 5.22 6.59
N ASN A 110 0.14 5.27 7.16
CA ASN A 110 -0.37 6.45 7.84
C ASN A 110 0.50 6.83 9.04
N GLN A 111 0.89 5.86 9.89
CA GLN A 111 1.79 6.12 11.03
C GLN A 111 3.12 6.75 10.59
N ARG A 112 3.74 6.24 9.52
CA ARG A 112 4.97 6.81 8.98
C ARG A 112 4.76 8.19 8.35
N TYR A 113 3.60 8.40 7.74
CA TYR A 113 3.24 9.70 7.18
C TYR A 113 3.07 10.75 8.28
N GLU A 114 2.41 10.40 9.39
CA GLU A 114 2.30 11.25 10.58
C GLU A 114 3.68 11.56 11.19
N GLU A 115 4.55 10.54 11.33
CA GLU A 115 5.94 10.72 11.78
C GLU A 115 6.75 11.67 10.89
N LEU A 116 6.55 11.58 9.56
CA LEU A 116 7.17 12.48 8.58
C LEU A 116 6.70 13.92 8.79
N LEU A 117 5.38 14.12 8.92
CA LEU A 117 4.79 15.44 9.10
C LEU A 117 5.26 16.12 10.39
N LEU A 118 5.42 15.36 11.49
CA LEU A 118 5.96 15.87 12.76
C LEU A 118 7.43 16.32 12.65
N GLN A 119 8.20 15.71 11.74
CA GLN A 119 9.60 16.10 11.47
C GLN A 119 9.70 17.30 10.54
N THR A 120 8.63 17.64 9.81
CA THR A 120 8.54 18.79 8.91
C THR A 120 7.48 19.78 9.40
N PRO A 121 7.70 20.50 10.53
CA PRO A 121 6.67 21.33 11.16
C PRO A 121 6.11 22.46 10.28
N GLU A 122 6.82 22.87 9.22
CA GLU A 122 6.30 23.84 8.23
C GLU A 122 5.20 23.27 7.31
N ALA A 123 5.08 21.94 7.22
CA ALA A 123 4.04 21.25 6.48
C ALA A 123 2.79 20.94 7.34
N TYR A 124 2.74 21.42 8.58
CA TYR A 124 1.77 20.98 9.58
C TYR A 124 0.84 22.10 10.05
N PRO A 125 -0.42 22.17 9.56
CA PRO A 125 -1.36 23.19 9.99
C PRO A 125 -2.00 22.91 11.36
N PHE A 126 -1.98 21.68 11.88
CA PHE A 126 -2.60 21.33 13.19
C PHE A 126 -1.93 20.10 13.86
N PRO A 127 -1.73 20.11 15.19
CA PRO A 127 -1.27 18.93 15.92
C PRO A 127 -2.34 17.84 15.97
N PHE A 128 -2.01 16.63 15.52
CA PHE A 128 -2.86 15.45 15.72
C PHE A 128 -2.97 15.16 17.23
N GLY A 129 -4.18 15.30 17.79
CA GLY A 129 -4.46 15.10 19.22
C GLY A 129 -5.66 15.87 19.78
N GLU A 130 -6.19 16.87 19.08
CA GLU A 130 -7.33 17.69 19.55
C GLU A 130 -8.73 17.24 19.05
N HIS A 131 -8.87 15.99 18.60
CA HIS A 131 -10.19 15.37 18.56
C HIS A 131 -10.37 14.57 19.86
N GLU A 132 -10.68 15.31 20.93
CA GLU A 132 -11.21 14.78 22.17
C GLU A 132 -12.52 14.02 21.89
N ASP A 133 -12.66 12.84 22.50
CA ASP A 133 -13.94 12.16 22.72
C ASP A 133 -14.86 13.00 23.63
#